data_AF-A0A9P1AAZ2-F1
#
_entry.id   AF-A0A9P1AAZ2-F1
#
_cell.length_a   1.000
_cell.length_b   1.000
_cell.length_c   1.000
_cell.angle_alpha   90.00
_cell.angle_beta   90.00
_cell.angle_gamma   90.00
#
_symmetry.space_group_name_H-M   'P 1'
#
loop_
_entity.id
_entity.type
_entity.pdbx_description
1 polymer ?
#
loop_
_entity_poly.entity_id
_entity_poly.type
_entity_poly.pdbx_seq_one_letter_code
_entity_poly.pdbx_strand_id
1 'polypeptide(L)'
;MMSMERSYNASEDEQRSAPKMQRVEDNRAQPRNDADLNFAIGKLIENVTKAQDILKACQAGHVEKEKRTSKMERMQTRDEIYDLRTTIEEQKRDVERHEMSYDAAMRRAEKWREAEERASKKVKELTRTFKNIEEVALEMQQYEAGEIMSDAEEEPVIERRLTRSQQSSSREDDLVKNIEKLQKELRKQQRIVKDHNRQMSIMEHKYREQLKEKDRLYEARTSRTMMLQRQVANKSRECVLLSTKDGYRDMWREERDNTERLRMGIRVLAQQLEGNMSAAGAKFPWKECDICIREFKDAAELVPRFLPCGHTFCHSCLEQLSGWNDTVRGFIRCPVDRKNFVVDKVADLPKNYKILHQ
;
A
#
# COMPACT_ATOMS: atom_id res chain seq x y z
N MET A 1 15.63 55.42 -4.77
CA MET A 1 16.86 56.20 -4.98
C MET A 1 18.05 55.24 -4.90
N MET A 2 18.70 55.05 -6.04
CA MET A 2 20.11 54.64 -6.27
C MET A 2 20.17 53.71 -7.49
N SER A 3 20.37 54.40 -8.60
CA SER A 3 20.84 53.99 -9.92
C SER A 3 22.20 53.29 -9.84
N MET A 4 22.36 52.18 -10.57
CA MET A 4 23.66 51.76 -11.10
C MET A 4 23.48 51.21 -12.50
N GLU A 5 23.74 52.08 -13.48
CA GLU A 5 24.14 51.72 -14.83
C GLU A 5 25.55 51.14 -14.77
N ARG A 6 25.79 50.04 -15.48
CA ARG A 6 27.15 49.61 -15.86
C ARG A 6 27.17 49.36 -17.36
N SER A 7 27.77 50.31 -18.05
CA SER A 7 28.42 50.16 -19.34
C SER A 7 29.55 49.13 -19.25
N TYR A 8 29.70 48.28 -20.27
CA TYR A 8 30.99 47.67 -20.60
C TYR A 8 31.10 47.43 -22.11
N ASN A 9 32.34 47.63 -22.54
CA ASN A 9 32.80 47.97 -23.88
C ASN A 9 32.85 46.82 -24.90
N ALA A 10 32.89 47.28 -26.15
CA ALA A 10 33.46 46.68 -27.35
C ALA A 10 34.55 45.61 -27.13
N SER A 11 34.44 44.54 -27.91
CA SER A 11 35.59 43.83 -28.47
C SER A 11 35.32 43.59 -29.95
N GLU A 12 36.21 44.16 -30.76
CA GLU A 12 36.44 43.86 -32.17
C GLU A 12 37.09 42.47 -32.32
N ASP A 13 37.25 42.04 -33.57
CA ASP A 13 37.99 40.87 -34.05
C ASP A 13 37.23 39.55 -34.21
N GLU A 14 36.64 39.38 -35.41
CA GLU A 14 36.93 38.16 -36.18
C GLU A 14 36.76 38.40 -37.69
N GLN A 15 37.87 38.76 -38.34
CA GLN A 15 38.03 38.70 -39.79
C GLN A 15 37.94 37.24 -40.25
N ARG A 16 36.78 36.80 -40.75
CA ARG A 16 36.67 35.55 -41.52
C ARG A 16 36.63 35.84 -43.01
N SER A 17 37.69 35.37 -43.66
CA SER A 17 37.95 35.42 -45.09
C SER A 17 36.79 34.85 -45.91
N ALA A 18 36.24 35.67 -46.80
CA ALA A 18 35.31 35.25 -47.84
C ALA A 18 36.04 34.38 -48.89
N PRO A 19 35.47 33.25 -49.33
CA PRO A 19 36.03 32.46 -50.42
C PRO A 19 35.84 33.19 -51.75
N LYS A 20 36.93 33.29 -52.53
CA LYS A 20 36.95 33.84 -53.89
C LYS A 20 35.96 33.08 -54.77
N MET A 21 34.89 33.75 -55.19
CA MET A 21 34.06 33.31 -56.32
C MET A 21 34.92 33.34 -57.59
N GLN A 22 35.30 32.17 -58.08
CA GLN A 22 35.75 32.02 -59.46
C GLN A 22 34.56 32.31 -60.38
N ARG A 23 34.75 33.31 -61.22
CA ARG A 23 33.86 33.67 -62.32
C ARG A 23 33.83 32.48 -63.28
N VAL A 24 32.78 31.67 -63.22
CA VAL A 24 32.50 30.64 -64.22
C VAL A 24 32.08 31.38 -65.48
N GLU A 25 32.89 31.24 -66.52
CA GLU A 25 32.66 31.82 -67.84
C GLU A 25 31.37 31.26 -68.45
N ASP A 26 30.57 32.17 -69.00
CA ASP A 26 29.32 31.92 -69.70
C ASP A 26 29.52 31.02 -70.93
N ASN A 27 29.44 29.70 -70.73
CA ASN A 27 29.15 28.78 -71.81
C ASN A 27 27.67 28.93 -72.20
N ARG A 28 27.39 29.83 -73.16
CA ARG A 28 26.14 29.89 -73.91
C ARG A 28 25.90 28.56 -74.61
N ALA A 29 25.25 27.63 -73.91
CA ALA A 29 24.61 26.47 -74.52
C ALA A 29 23.46 26.97 -75.40
N GLN A 30 23.45 26.53 -76.65
CA GLN A 30 22.40 26.74 -77.63
C GLN A 30 21.01 26.38 -77.06
N PRO A 31 19.93 27.04 -77.51
CA PRO A 31 18.58 26.75 -77.04
C PRO A 31 18.25 25.29 -77.36
N ARG A 32 18.20 24.45 -76.31
CA ARG A 32 17.62 23.12 -76.42
C ARG A 32 16.14 23.31 -76.76
N ASN A 33 15.69 22.61 -77.80
CA ASN A 33 14.30 22.59 -78.27
C ASN A 33 13.30 22.71 -77.11
N ASP A 34 12.48 23.76 -77.13
CA ASP A 34 11.42 23.98 -76.13
C ASP A 34 10.47 22.78 -76.01
N ALA A 35 10.40 21.94 -77.05
CA ALA A 35 9.67 20.68 -77.05
C ALA A 35 10.19 19.66 -76.01
N ASP A 36 11.51 19.51 -75.84
CA ASP A 36 12.08 18.56 -74.89
C ASP A 36 11.92 19.04 -73.44
N LEU A 37 12.00 20.35 -73.25
CA LEU A 37 11.75 20.97 -71.94
C LEU A 37 10.27 20.83 -71.55
N ASN A 38 9.35 21.09 -72.48
CA ASN A 38 7.91 20.93 -72.25
C ASN A 38 7.52 19.46 -71.99
N PHE A 39 8.15 18.52 -72.70
CA PHE A 39 7.95 17.08 -72.45
C PHE A 39 8.46 16.65 -71.06
N ALA A 40 9.64 17.14 -70.65
CA ALA A 40 10.19 16.88 -69.33
C ALA A 40 9.33 17.48 -68.21
N ILE A 41 8.81 18.70 -68.41
CA ILE A 41 7.87 19.36 -67.48
C ILE A 41 6.56 18.56 -67.39
N GLY A 42 6.01 18.09 -68.52
CA GLY A 42 4.80 17.26 -68.53
C GLY A 42 4.95 15.97 -67.71
N LYS A 43 6.07 15.24 -67.88
CA LYS A 43 6.38 14.05 -67.06
C LYS A 43 6.55 14.37 -65.58
N LEU A 44 7.17 15.51 -65.25
CA LEU A 44 7.32 15.98 -63.88
C LEU A 44 5.95 16.25 -63.23
N ILE A 45 5.05 16.95 -63.93
CA ILE A 45 3.69 17.22 -63.45
C ILE A 45 2.94 15.90 -63.24
N GLU A 46 3.00 14.97 -64.18
CA GLU A 46 2.33 13.66 -64.07
C GLU A 46 2.85 12.88 -62.84
N ASN A 47 4.16 12.87 -62.62
CA ASN A 47 4.78 12.20 -61.46
C ASN A 47 4.40 12.87 -60.13
N VAL A 48 4.36 14.20 -60.09
CA VAL A 48 3.92 14.95 -58.89
C VAL A 48 2.45 14.66 -58.58
N THR A 49 1.60 14.57 -59.61
CA THR A 49 0.17 14.26 -59.44
C THR A 49 -0.02 12.85 -58.91
N LYS A 50 0.68 11.85 -59.48
CA LYS A 50 0.70 10.46 -59.00
C LYS A 50 1.19 10.37 -57.54
N ALA A 51 2.23 11.10 -57.18
CA ALA A 51 2.73 11.14 -55.81
C ALA A 51 1.72 11.76 -54.84
N GLN A 52 1.01 12.82 -55.24
CA GLN A 52 -0.06 13.43 -54.45
C GLN A 52 -1.23 12.47 -54.22
N ASP A 53 -1.62 11.69 -55.24
CA ASP A 53 -2.71 10.72 -55.11
C ASP A 53 -2.34 9.55 -54.19
N ILE A 54 -1.10 9.06 -54.26
CA ILE A 54 -0.56 8.06 -53.32
C ILE A 54 -0.57 8.62 -51.89
N LEU A 55 -0.16 9.88 -51.70
CA LEU A 55 -0.14 10.50 -50.38
C LEU A 55 -1.56 10.63 -49.79
N LYS A 56 -2.54 11.02 -50.60
CA LYS A 56 -3.96 11.06 -50.22
C LYS A 56 -4.50 9.66 -49.87
N ALA A 57 -4.15 8.64 -50.65
CA ALA A 57 -4.55 7.25 -50.37
C ALA A 57 -3.92 6.73 -49.06
N CYS A 58 -2.65 7.03 -48.80
CA CYS A 58 -1.98 6.70 -47.54
C CYS A 58 -2.62 7.42 -46.34
N GLN A 59 -2.94 8.72 -46.48
CA GLN A 59 -3.64 9.48 -45.44
C GLN A 59 -5.04 8.91 -45.15
N ALA A 60 -5.80 8.55 -46.19
CA ALA A 60 -7.11 7.91 -46.04
C ALA A 60 -6.99 6.54 -45.34
N GLY A 61 -5.99 5.73 -45.71
CA GLY A 61 -5.71 4.44 -45.07
C GLY A 61 -5.33 4.57 -43.59
N HIS A 62 -4.56 5.60 -43.22
CA HIS A 62 -4.18 5.87 -41.83
C HIS A 62 -5.40 6.22 -40.96
N VAL A 63 -6.29 7.11 -41.47
CA VAL A 63 -7.52 7.51 -40.78
C VAL A 63 -8.46 6.31 -40.57
N GLU A 64 -8.57 5.42 -41.55
CA GLU A 64 -9.44 4.24 -41.44
C GLU A 64 -8.88 3.19 -40.47
N LYS A 65 -7.54 3.05 -40.42
CA LYS A 65 -6.84 2.20 -39.44
C LYS A 65 -7.03 2.73 -38.01
N GLU A 66 -6.89 4.04 -37.80
CA GLU A 66 -7.16 4.69 -36.50
C GLU A 66 -8.61 4.53 -36.04
N LYS A 67 -9.60 4.66 -36.95
CA LYS A 67 -11.01 4.41 -36.61
C LYS A 67 -11.24 2.95 -36.17
N ARG A 68 -10.57 1.99 -36.83
CA ARG A 68 -10.70 0.55 -36.50
C ARG A 68 -10.06 0.23 -35.15
N THR A 69 -8.86 0.76 -34.86
CA THR A 69 -8.22 0.58 -33.55
C THR A 69 -9.03 1.24 -32.46
N SER A 70 -9.50 2.48 -32.64
CA SER A 70 -10.37 3.15 -31.66
C SER A 70 -11.74 2.48 -31.46
N LYS A 71 -12.26 1.76 -32.46
CA LYS A 71 -13.48 0.94 -32.31
C LYS A 71 -13.22 -0.32 -31.49
N MET A 72 -12.07 -0.97 -31.72
CA MET A 72 -11.65 -2.17 -30.98
C MET A 72 -11.37 -1.83 -29.51
N GLU A 73 -10.64 -0.74 -29.25
CA GLU A 73 -10.36 -0.24 -27.89
C GLU A 73 -11.65 0.11 -27.13
N ARG A 74 -12.63 0.72 -27.80
CA ARG A 74 -13.96 0.99 -27.22
C ARG A 74 -14.71 -0.29 -26.85
N MET A 75 -14.60 -1.33 -27.67
CA MET A 75 -15.23 -2.62 -27.41
C MET A 75 -14.58 -3.31 -26.21
N GLN A 76 -13.25 -3.36 -26.16
CA GLN A 76 -12.48 -3.89 -25.03
C GLN A 76 -12.81 -3.15 -23.72
N THR A 77 -12.82 -1.81 -23.76
CA THR A 77 -13.19 -0.99 -22.59
C THR A 77 -14.62 -1.29 -22.13
N ARG A 78 -15.55 -1.54 -23.05
CA ARG A 78 -16.94 -1.86 -22.72
C ARG A 78 -17.06 -3.22 -22.04
N ASP A 79 -16.32 -4.21 -22.52
CA ASP A 79 -16.31 -5.56 -21.95
C ASP A 79 -15.66 -5.53 -20.55
N GLU A 80 -14.56 -4.80 -20.36
CA GLU A 80 -13.96 -4.57 -19.04
C GLU A 80 -14.95 -3.91 -18.06
N ILE A 81 -15.73 -2.92 -18.50
CA ILE A 81 -16.77 -2.29 -17.67
C ILE A 81 -17.86 -3.30 -17.27
N TYR A 82 -18.23 -4.21 -18.17
CA TYR A 82 -19.23 -5.24 -17.88
C TYR A 82 -18.74 -6.24 -16.83
N ASP A 83 -17.49 -6.70 -16.95
CA ASP A 83 -16.87 -7.62 -16.00
C ASP A 83 -16.72 -6.97 -14.61
N LEU A 84 -16.31 -5.70 -14.57
CA LEU A 84 -16.23 -4.92 -13.33
C LEU A 84 -17.60 -4.74 -12.67
N ARG A 85 -18.66 -4.46 -13.44
CA ARG A 85 -20.03 -4.36 -12.91
C ARG A 85 -20.50 -5.68 -12.31
N THR A 86 -20.25 -6.78 -13.01
CA THR A 86 -20.61 -8.12 -12.53
C THR A 86 -19.90 -8.45 -11.21
N THR A 87 -18.60 -8.16 -11.14
CA THR A 87 -17.80 -8.32 -9.92
C THR A 87 -18.35 -7.47 -8.76
N ILE A 88 -18.77 -6.22 -9.02
CA ILE A 88 -19.37 -5.34 -8.00
C ILE A 88 -20.70 -5.91 -7.49
N GLU A 89 -21.55 -6.42 -8.37
CA GLU A 89 -22.84 -7.01 -7.97
C GLU A 89 -22.67 -8.29 -7.16
N GLU A 90 -21.72 -9.15 -7.52
CA GLU A 90 -21.35 -10.29 -6.67
C GLU A 90 -20.84 -9.83 -5.30
N GLN A 91 -19.99 -8.80 -5.28
CA GLN A 91 -19.50 -8.24 -4.03
C GLN A 91 -20.61 -7.67 -3.16
N LYS A 92 -21.64 -7.04 -3.73
CA LYS A 92 -22.81 -6.59 -2.96
C LYS A 92 -23.58 -7.75 -2.34
N ARG A 93 -23.85 -8.80 -3.14
CA ARG A 93 -24.59 -9.98 -2.64
C ARG A 93 -23.89 -10.66 -1.47
N ASP A 94 -22.55 -10.76 -1.44
CA ASP A 94 -21.92 -11.36 -0.26
C ASP A 94 -21.86 -10.42 0.93
N VAL A 95 -21.87 -9.09 0.75
CA VAL A 95 -22.08 -8.16 1.88
C VAL A 95 -23.44 -8.44 2.51
N GLU A 96 -24.51 -8.50 1.71
CA GLU A 96 -25.86 -8.80 2.20
C GLU A 96 -25.93 -10.15 2.92
N ARG A 97 -25.26 -11.19 2.40
CA ARG A 97 -25.17 -12.49 3.10
C ARG A 97 -24.45 -12.40 4.44
N HIS A 98 -23.41 -11.58 4.54
CA HIS A 98 -22.70 -11.34 5.80
C HIS A 98 -23.54 -10.55 6.80
N GLU A 99 -24.28 -9.54 6.37
CA GLU A 99 -25.20 -8.77 7.22
C GLU A 99 -26.29 -9.68 7.81
N MET A 100 -26.94 -10.50 6.96
CA MET A 100 -27.93 -11.48 7.44
C MET A 100 -27.34 -12.48 8.45
N SER A 101 -26.10 -12.94 8.22
CA SER A 101 -25.40 -13.82 9.15
C SER A 101 -25.06 -13.11 10.46
N TYR A 102 -24.73 -11.82 10.42
CA TYR A 102 -24.42 -11.01 11.59
C TYR A 102 -25.67 -10.80 12.45
N ASP A 103 -26.79 -10.41 11.84
CA ASP A 103 -28.07 -10.25 12.53
C ASP A 103 -28.53 -11.55 13.20
N ALA A 104 -28.36 -12.68 12.52
CA ALA A 104 -28.67 -13.98 13.08
C ALA A 104 -27.79 -14.30 14.30
N ALA A 105 -26.50 -13.93 14.29
CA ALA A 105 -25.61 -14.09 15.43
C ALA A 105 -26.00 -13.18 16.59
N MET A 106 -26.34 -11.91 16.32
CA MET A 106 -26.79 -10.96 17.34
C MET A 106 -28.07 -11.41 18.05
N ARG A 107 -29.06 -11.93 17.30
CA ARG A 107 -30.28 -12.53 17.89
C ARG A 107 -29.98 -13.72 18.79
N ARG A 108 -28.97 -14.54 18.46
CA ARG A 108 -28.55 -15.66 19.34
C ARG A 108 -27.90 -15.12 20.61
N ALA A 109 -27.00 -14.14 20.49
CA ALA A 109 -26.33 -13.53 21.63
C ALA A 109 -27.33 -12.88 22.61
N GLU A 110 -28.38 -12.24 22.09
CA GLU A 110 -29.46 -11.67 22.91
C GLU A 110 -30.23 -12.75 23.69
N LYS A 111 -30.65 -13.83 23.04
CA LYS A 111 -31.29 -14.98 23.72
C LYS A 111 -30.41 -15.59 24.82
N TRP A 112 -29.09 -15.63 24.60
CA TRP A 112 -28.13 -16.07 25.61
C TRP A 112 -28.07 -15.12 26.82
N ARG A 113 -28.02 -13.80 26.59
CA ARG A 113 -28.06 -12.81 27.68
C ARG A 113 -29.35 -12.90 28.50
N GLU A 114 -30.50 -13.09 27.85
CA GLU A 114 -31.78 -13.31 28.56
C GLU A 114 -31.78 -14.60 29.40
N ALA A 115 -31.14 -15.67 28.92
CA ALA A 115 -30.98 -16.90 29.68
C ALA A 115 -30.05 -16.71 30.89
N GLU A 116 -28.95 -15.98 30.72
CA GLU A 116 -28.01 -15.63 31.79
C GLU A 116 -28.67 -14.76 32.86
N GLU A 117 -29.46 -13.76 32.47
CA GLU A 117 -30.19 -12.91 33.42
C GLU A 117 -31.20 -13.73 34.23
N ARG A 118 -31.92 -14.66 33.58
CA ARG A 118 -32.83 -15.59 34.26
C ARG A 118 -32.09 -16.49 35.25
N ALA A 119 -30.95 -17.05 34.86
CA ALA A 119 -30.11 -17.85 35.75
C ALA A 119 -29.60 -17.03 36.94
N SER A 120 -29.13 -15.80 36.71
CA SER A 120 -28.67 -14.87 37.75
C SER A 120 -29.78 -14.53 38.75
N LYS A 121 -31.01 -14.28 38.27
CA LYS A 121 -32.18 -14.09 39.14
C LYS A 121 -32.44 -15.32 40.01
N LYS A 122 -32.37 -16.53 39.45
CA LYS A 122 -32.57 -17.77 40.21
C LYS A 122 -31.49 -17.98 41.26
N VAL A 123 -30.22 -17.69 40.94
CA VAL A 123 -29.12 -17.75 41.91
C VAL A 123 -29.37 -16.76 43.07
N LYS A 124 -29.77 -15.52 42.78
CA LYS A 124 -30.10 -14.53 43.81
C LYS A 124 -31.25 -14.97 44.72
N GLU A 125 -32.29 -15.58 44.14
CA GLU A 125 -33.42 -16.14 44.90
C GLU A 125 -32.96 -17.25 45.84
N LEU A 126 -32.17 -18.21 45.34
CA LEU A 126 -31.59 -19.29 46.15
C LEU A 126 -30.70 -18.73 47.27
N THR A 127 -29.85 -17.75 46.99
CA THR A 127 -29.01 -17.10 48.02
C THR A 127 -29.84 -16.45 49.13
N ARG A 128 -30.99 -15.84 48.80
CA ARG A 128 -31.90 -15.30 49.82
C ARG A 128 -32.51 -16.41 50.67
N THR A 129 -32.94 -17.51 50.05
CA THR A 129 -33.50 -18.65 50.80
C THR A 129 -32.46 -19.26 51.75
N PHE A 130 -31.19 -19.34 51.35
CA PHE A 130 -30.11 -19.80 52.22
C PHE A 130 -29.89 -18.88 53.42
N LYS A 131 -29.89 -17.56 53.22
CA LYS A 131 -29.77 -16.60 54.34
C LYS A 131 -30.90 -16.72 55.34
N ASN A 132 -32.14 -16.85 54.87
CA ASN A 132 -33.29 -17.03 55.77
C ASN A 132 -33.17 -18.33 56.59
N ILE A 133 -32.66 -19.42 55.99
CA ILE A 133 -32.40 -20.67 56.70
C ILE A 133 -31.31 -20.50 57.76
N GLU A 134 -30.24 -19.75 57.45
CA GLU A 134 -29.17 -19.43 58.42
C GLU A 134 -29.69 -18.60 59.60
N GLU A 135 -30.56 -17.61 59.35
CA GLU A 135 -31.19 -16.79 60.40
C GLU A 135 -32.08 -17.63 61.32
N VAL A 136 -32.94 -18.50 60.76
CA VAL A 136 -33.78 -19.41 61.56
C VAL A 136 -32.93 -20.37 62.39
N ALA A 137 -31.83 -20.88 61.83
CA ALA A 137 -30.92 -21.75 62.57
C ALA A 137 -30.25 -21.04 63.76
N LEU A 138 -29.89 -19.75 63.60
CA LEU A 138 -29.35 -18.92 64.69
C LEU A 138 -30.39 -18.65 65.78
N GLU A 139 -31.64 -18.37 65.40
CA GLU A 139 -32.74 -18.20 66.37
C GLU A 139 -32.98 -19.47 67.17
N MET A 140 -32.99 -20.65 66.53
CA MET A 140 -33.12 -21.93 67.21
C MET A 140 -32.00 -22.16 68.24
N GLN A 141 -30.75 -21.82 67.90
CA GLN A 141 -29.61 -21.90 68.84
C GLN A 141 -29.78 -20.97 70.05
N GLN A 142 -30.35 -19.77 69.86
CA GLN A 142 -30.60 -18.84 70.97
C GLN A 142 -31.70 -19.32 71.91
N TYR A 143 -32.76 -19.95 71.37
CA TYR A 143 -33.82 -20.55 72.18
C TYR A 143 -33.28 -21.69 73.06
N GLU A 144 -32.46 -22.59 72.50
CA GLU A 144 -31.83 -23.68 73.26
C GLU A 144 -30.92 -23.17 74.38
N ALA A 145 -30.20 -22.06 74.16
CA ALA A 145 -29.38 -21.43 75.19
C ALA A 145 -30.20 -20.75 76.32
N GLY A 146 -31.38 -20.23 76.00
CA GLY A 146 -32.27 -19.56 76.96
C GLY A 146 -33.04 -20.53 77.89
N GLU A 147 -33.42 -21.70 77.38
CA GLU A 147 -34.15 -22.74 78.16
C GLU A 147 -33.31 -23.38 79.28
N ILE A 148 -31.98 -23.21 79.24
CA ILE A 148 -31.05 -23.77 80.24
C ILE A 148 -31.03 -22.94 81.55
N MET A 149 -31.62 -21.73 81.57
CA MET A 149 -31.55 -20.82 82.72
C MET A 149 -32.78 -20.80 83.66
N SER A 150 -33.87 -21.54 83.41
CA SER A 150 -35.12 -21.40 84.19
C SER A 150 -35.46 -22.52 85.19
N ASP A 151 -34.74 -23.64 85.22
CA ASP A 151 -35.18 -24.80 86.01
C ASP A 151 -34.16 -25.23 87.07
N ALA A 152 -34.16 -24.49 88.17
CA ALA A 152 -33.64 -24.91 89.47
C ALA A 152 -34.82 -25.10 90.43
N GLU A 153 -35.38 -26.31 90.48
CA GLU A 153 -35.69 -27.04 91.73
C GLU A 153 -36.24 -28.46 91.46
N GLU A 154 -35.68 -29.39 92.23
CA GLU A 154 -36.14 -30.74 92.62
C GLU A 154 -35.85 -32.00 91.74
N GLU A 155 -35.04 -32.90 92.32
CA GLU A 155 -34.76 -34.30 91.94
C GLU A 155 -36.02 -35.18 92.04
N PRO A 156 -36.25 -36.20 91.18
CA PRO A 156 -35.27 -37.13 90.61
C PRO A 156 -35.32 -37.11 89.06
N VAL A 157 -34.96 -35.96 88.50
CA VAL A 157 -35.00 -35.68 87.05
C VAL A 157 -33.59 -35.76 86.40
N ILE A 158 -32.55 -35.92 87.21
CA ILE A 158 -31.14 -35.88 86.77
C ILE A 158 -30.80 -37.00 85.76
N GLU A 159 -31.36 -38.20 85.90
CA GLU A 159 -31.09 -39.31 84.97
C GLU A 159 -31.80 -39.15 83.61
N ARG A 160 -33.00 -38.53 83.59
CA ARG A 160 -33.69 -38.14 82.35
C ARG A 160 -33.03 -36.93 81.68
N ARG A 161 -32.46 -35.99 82.46
CA ARG A 161 -31.68 -34.86 81.93
C ARG A 161 -30.34 -35.31 81.36
N LEU A 162 -29.64 -36.25 81.99
CA LEU A 162 -28.41 -36.84 81.46
C LEU A 162 -28.65 -37.57 80.13
N THR A 163 -29.73 -38.36 80.02
CA THR A 163 -30.09 -39.01 78.76
C THR A 163 -30.58 -38.03 77.69
N ARG A 164 -31.34 -36.98 78.04
CA ARG A 164 -31.68 -35.88 77.10
C ARG A 164 -30.46 -35.07 76.66
N SER A 165 -29.53 -34.80 77.57
CA SER A 165 -28.29 -34.05 77.30
C SER A 165 -27.31 -34.87 76.45
N GLN A 166 -27.24 -36.19 76.66
CA GLN A 166 -26.49 -37.08 75.76
C GLN A 166 -27.15 -37.18 74.37
N GLN A 167 -28.50 -37.17 74.30
CA GLN A 167 -29.22 -37.12 73.03
C GLN A 167 -29.10 -35.76 72.32
N SER A 168 -29.02 -34.64 73.05
CA SER A 168 -28.79 -33.31 72.47
C SER A 168 -27.36 -33.16 71.95
N SER A 169 -26.36 -33.62 72.72
CA SER A 169 -24.95 -33.67 72.28
C SER A 169 -24.76 -34.48 70.99
N SER A 170 -25.42 -35.65 70.87
CA SER A 170 -25.38 -36.43 69.63
C SER A 170 -26.03 -35.70 68.44
N ARG A 171 -27.07 -34.90 68.67
CA ARG A 171 -27.72 -34.10 67.62
C ARG A 171 -26.88 -32.90 67.21
N GLU A 172 -26.24 -32.25 68.15
CA GLU A 172 -25.30 -31.16 67.90
C GLU A 172 -24.12 -31.62 67.05
N ASP A 173 -23.53 -32.78 67.35
CA ASP A 173 -22.47 -33.39 66.55
C ASP A 173 -22.93 -33.68 65.11
N ASP A 174 -24.17 -34.15 64.94
CA ASP A 174 -24.75 -34.40 63.62
C ASP A 174 -25.04 -33.10 62.86
N LEU A 175 -25.47 -32.03 63.55
CA LEU A 175 -25.66 -30.71 62.97
C LEU A 175 -24.33 -30.09 62.53
N VAL A 176 -23.27 -30.19 63.34
CA VAL A 176 -21.92 -29.71 62.98
C VAL A 176 -21.41 -30.45 61.75
N LYS A 177 -21.53 -31.78 61.70
CA LYS A 177 -21.17 -32.58 60.50
C LYS A 177 -21.97 -32.15 59.27
N ASN A 178 -23.25 -31.80 59.43
CA ASN A 178 -24.07 -31.32 58.32
C ASN A 178 -23.67 -29.92 57.86
N ILE A 179 -23.35 -29.01 58.77
CA ILE A 179 -22.82 -27.68 58.45
C ILE A 179 -21.50 -27.80 57.69
N GLU A 180 -20.57 -28.64 58.14
CA GLU A 180 -19.30 -28.86 57.45
C GLU A 180 -19.49 -29.43 56.03
N LYS A 181 -20.43 -30.38 55.86
CA LYS A 181 -20.82 -30.90 54.54
C LYS A 181 -21.37 -29.79 53.64
N LEU A 182 -22.27 -28.95 54.16
CA LEU A 182 -22.85 -27.82 53.41
C LEU A 182 -21.80 -26.78 53.03
N GLN A 183 -20.89 -26.43 53.95
CA GLN A 183 -19.78 -25.52 53.66
C GLN A 183 -18.83 -26.09 52.59
N LYS A 184 -18.54 -27.40 52.64
CA LYS A 184 -17.75 -28.07 51.60
C LYS A 184 -18.44 -28.00 50.24
N GLU A 185 -19.76 -28.19 50.21
CA GLU A 185 -20.54 -28.10 48.98
C GLU A 185 -20.61 -26.67 48.44
N LEU A 186 -20.79 -25.67 49.30
CA LEU A 186 -20.74 -24.25 48.94
C LEU A 186 -19.38 -23.88 48.32
N ARG A 187 -18.27 -24.33 48.92
CA ARG A 187 -16.92 -24.11 48.36
C ARG A 187 -16.75 -24.77 46.99
N LYS A 188 -17.33 -25.95 46.76
CA LYS A 188 -17.33 -26.59 45.43
C LYS A 188 -18.12 -25.74 44.44
N GLN A 189 -19.32 -25.29 44.80
CA GLN A 189 -20.13 -24.43 43.93
C GLN A 189 -19.42 -23.12 43.59
N GLN A 190 -18.76 -22.48 44.56
CA GLN A 190 -17.96 -21.27 44.31
C GLN A 190 -16.82 -21.52 43.32
N ARG A 191 -16.14 -22.68 43.40
CA ARG A 191 -15.09 -23.05 42.43
C ARG A 191 -15.67 -23.24 41.03
N ILE A 192 -16.82 -23.90 40.91
CA ILE A 192 -17.53 -24.10 39.63
C ILE A 192 -17.91 -22.75 39.02
N VAL A 193 -18.51 -21.85 39.81
CA VAL A 193 -18.88 -20.49 39.35
C VAL A 193 -17.63 -19.70 38.92
N LYS A 194 -16.54 -19.78 39.68
CA LYS A 194 -15.29 -19.09 39.34
C LYS A 194 -14.68 -19.62 38.03
N ASP A 195 -14.68 -20.93 37.83
CA ASP A 195 -14.18 -21.52 36.58
C ASP A 195 -15.09 -21.17 35.40
N HIS A 196 -16.41 -21.23 35.59
CA HIS A 196 -17.38 -20.82 34.58
C HIS A 196 -17.19 -19.35 34.17
N ASN A 197 -17.04 -18.44 35.13
CA ASN A 197 -16.77 -17.02 34.85
C ASN A 197 -15.46 -16.82 34.08
N ARG A 198 -14.42 -17.61 34.40
CA ARG A 198 -13.16 -17.59 33.65
C ARG A 198 -13.37 -18.06 32.21
N GLN A 199 -14.12 -19.14 32.00
CA GLN A 199 -14.44 -19.64 30.66
C GLN A 199 -15.26 -18.61 29.87
N MET A 200 -16.23 -17.95 30.50
CA MET A 200 -17.02 -16.88 29.89
C MET A 200 -16.14 -15.70 29.46
N SER A 201 -15.24 -15.22 30.32
CA SER A 201 -14.31 -14.15 29.97
C SER A 201 -13.42 -14.49 28.76
N ILE A 202 -12.95 -15.74 28.68
CA ILE A 202 -12.20 -16.24 27.52
C ILE A 202 -13.07 -16.25 26.27
N MET A 203 -14.32 -16.70 26.38
CA MET A 203 -15.27 -16.73 25.27
C MET A 203 -15.59 -15.32 24.76
N GLU A 204 -15.85 -14.39 25.66
CA GLU A 204 -16.11 -12.97 25.33
C GLU A 204 -14.92 -12.33 24.60
N HIS A 205 -13.70 -12.58 25.08
CA HIS A 205 -12.49 -12.09 24.41
C HIS A 205 -12.38 -12.67 22.99
N LYS A 206 -12.59 -13.98 22.83
CA LYS A 206 -12.57 -14.63 21.49
C LYS A 206 -13.64 -14.04 20.57
N TYR A 207 -14.85 -13.81 21.07
CA TYR A 207 -15.93 -13.20 20.30
C TYR A 207 -15.60 -11.76 19.90
N ARG A 208 -15.02 -10.97 20.80
CA ARG A 208 -14.58 -9.59 20.52
C ARG A 208 -13.51 -9.53 19.45
N GLU A 209 -12.52 -10.43 19.49
CA GLU A 209 -11.49 -10.49 18.45
C GLU A 209 -12.06 -10.94 17.09
N GLN A 210 -13.00 -11.90 17.07
CA GLN A 210 -13.71 -12.28 15.84
C GLN A 210 -14.51 -11.12 15.25
N LEU A 211 -15.11 -10.27 16.10
CA LEU A 211 -15.84 -9.10 15.65
C LEU A 211 -14.91 -8.07 15.00
N LYS A 212 -13.79 -7.75 15.66
CA LYS A 212 -12.76 -6.85 15.10
C LYS A 212 -12.24 -7.34 13.75
N GLU A 213 -12.01 -8.64 13.60
CA GLU A 213 -11.53 -9.21 12.34
C GLU A 213 -12.59 -9.10 11.24
N LYS A 214 -13.86 -9.33 11.57
CA LYS A 214 -14.98 -9.10 10.63
C LYS A 214 -15.09 -7.63 10.21
N ASP A 215 -14.93 -6.69 11.15
CA ASP A 215 -14.96 -5.26 10.86
C ASP A 215 -13.83 -4.87 9.90
N ARG A 216 -12.60 -5.36 10.13
CA ARG A 216 -11.46 -5.15 9.22
C ARG A 216 -11.72 -5.70 7.82
N LEU A 217 -12.31 -6.89 7.72
CA LEU A 217 -12.66 -7.50 6.43
C LEU A 217 -13.74 -6.67 5.71
N TYR A 218 -14.73 -6.17 6.44
CA TYR A 218 -15.77 -5.30 5.89
C TYR A 218 -15.20 -3.97 5.38
N GLU A 219 -14.33 -3.32 6.15
CA GLU A 219 -13.63 -2.08 5.75
C GLU A 219 -12.74 -2.29 4.51
N ALA A 220 -12.00 -3.39 4.47
CA ALA A 220 -11.16 -3.73 3.32
C ALA A 220 -12.01 -3.99 2.06
N ARG A 221 -13.14 -4.69 2.21
CA ARG A 221 -14.09 -4.96 1.12
C ARG A 221 -14.75 -3.69 0.61
N THR A 222 -15.18 -2.82 1.52
CA THR A 222 -15.80 -1.53 1.19
C THR A 222 -14.79 -0.65 0.44
N SER A 223 -13.56 -0.57 0.95
CA SER A 223 -12.45 0.17 0.33
C SER A 223 -12.12 -0.37 -1.08
N ARG A 224 -12.09 -1.69 -1.25
CA ARG A 224 -11.92 -2.33 -2.58
C ARG A 224 -13.06 -1.97 -3.52
N THR A 225 -14.30 -2.02 -3.04
CA THR A 225 -15.49 -1.67 -3.84
C THR A 225 -15.44 -0.21 -4.30
N MET A 226 -15.09 0.72 -3.41
CA MET A 226 -14.91 2.14 -3.75
C MET A 226 -13.79 2.35 -4.77
N MET A 227 -12.68 1.63 -4.64
CA MET A 227 -11.58 1.69 -5.62
C MET A 227 -12.03 1.22 -7.01
N LEU A 228 -12.75 0.09 -7.09
CA LEU A 228 -13.29 -0.43 -8.34
C LEU A 228 -14.32 0.53 -8.96
N GLN A 229 -15.21 1.12 -8.14
CA GLN A 229 -16.15 2.15 -8.61
C GLN A 229 -15.42 3.36 -9.19
N ARG A 230 -14.32 3.80 -8.56
CA ARG A 230 -13.48 4.89 -9.08
C ARG A 230 -12.82 4.51 -10.41
N GLN A 231 -12.34 3.28 -10.55
CA GLN A 231 -11.78 2.79 -11.81
C GLN A 231 -12.83 2.77 -12.92
N VAL A 232 -14.04 2.25 -12.64
CA VAL A 232 -15.16 2.26 -13.59
C VAL A 232 -15.53 3.69 -13.99
N ALA A 233 -15.59 4.62 -13.03
CA ALA A 233 -15.87 6.03 -13.32
C ALA A 233 -14.80 6.67 -14.21
N ASN A 234 -13.52 6.42 -13.93
CA ASN A 234 -12.40 6.91 -14.73
C ASN A 234 -12.44 6.32 -16.15
N LYS A 235 -12.63 5.01 -16.30
CA LYS A 235 -12.74 4.34 -17.60
C LYS A 235 -13.97 4.78 -18.38
N SER A 236 -15.08 5.04 -17.70
CA SER A 236 -16.28 5.60 -18.33
C SER A 236 -16.01 7.00 -18.88
N ARG A 237 -15.28 7.85 -18.12
CA ARG A 237 -14.86 9.18 -18.60
C ARG A 237 -13.92 9.07 -19.80
N GLU A 238 -12.92 8.19 -19.75
CA GLU A 238 -12.01 7.92 -20.86
C GLU A 238 -12.78 7.51 -22.12
N CYS A 239 -13.73 6.57 -21.99
CA CYS A 239 -14.55 6.11 -23.12
C CYS A 239 -15.42 7.25 -23.71
N VAL A 240 -15.96 8.14 -22.87
CA VAL A 240 -16.68 9.34 -23.32
C VAL A 240 -15.75 10.32 -24.03
N LEU A 241 -14.56 10.59 -23.49
CA LEU A 241 -13.56 11.48 -24.10
C LEU A 241 -13.04 10.94 -25.44
N LEU A 242 -12.82 9.63 -25.56
CA LEU A 242 -12.42 8.97 -26.81
C LEU A 242 -13.54 8.92 -27.85
N SER A 243 -14.79 9.16 -27.45
CA SER A 243 -15.93 9.17 -28.36
C SER A 243 -16.07 10.48 -29.15
N THR A 244 -15.46 11.58 -28.68
CA THR A 244 -15.50 12.89 -29.33
C THR A 244 -14.10 13.31 -29.80
N LYS A 245 -14.00 13.95 -30.98
CA LYS A 245 -12.72 14.43 -31.52
C LYS A 245 -12.04 15.45 -30.60
N ASP A 246 -12.82 16.24 -29.87
CA ASP A 246 -12.30 17.25 -28.95
C ASP A 246 -11.89 16.64 -27.60
N GLY A 247 -12.57 15.60 -27.12
CA GLY A 247 -12.21 14.89 -25.89
C GLY A 247 -10.83 14.23 -25.94
N TYR A 248 -10.42 13.68 -27.10
CA TYR A 248 -9.05 13.18 -27.28
C TYR A 248 -8.01 14.29 -27.12
N ARG A 249 -8.28 15.47 -27.69
CA ARG A 249 -7.36 16.62 -27.66
C ARG A 249 -7.17 17.16 -26.24
N ASP A 250 -8.25 17.20 -25.46
CA ASP A 250 -8.24 17.67 -24.07
C ASP A 250 -7.54 16.68 -23.14
N MET A 251 -7.75 15.36 -23.32
CA MET A 251 -7.04 14.32 -22.57
C MET A 251 -5.51 14.44 -22.73
N TRP A 252 -5.03 14.64 -23.96
CA TRP A 252 -3.58 14.81 -24.21
C TRP A 252 -3.02 16.13 -23.68
N ARG A 253 -3.86 17.17 -23.57
CA ARG A 253 -3.48 18.43 -22.93
C ARG A 253 -3.32 18.21 -21.43
N GLU A 254 -4.30 17.58 -20.79
CA GLU A 254 -4.28 17.30 -19.35
C GLU A 254 -3.07 16.43 -18.98
N GLU A 255 -2.75 15.38 -19.76
CA GLU A 255 -1.57 14.57 -19.44
C GLU A 255 -0.24 15.28 -19.66
N ARG A 256 -0.17 16.21 -20.62
CA ARG A 256 0.99 17.06 -20.77
C ARG A 256 1.17 17.95 -19.54
N ASP A 257 0.11 18.61 -19.11
CA ASP A 257 0.13 19.47 -17.92
C ASP A 257 0.46 18.67 -16.65
N ASN A 258 -0.05 17.45 -16.54
CA ASN A 258 0.22 16.54 -15.44
C ASN A 258 1.70 16.09 -15.43
N THR A 259 2.25 15.76 -16.59
CA THR A 259 3.67 15.43 -16.77
C THR A 259 4.56 16.63 -16.41
N GLU A 260 4.18 17.84 -16.83
CA GLU A 260 4.88 19.07 -16.49
C GLU A 260 4.88 19.31 -14.97
N ARG A 261 3.73 19.12 -14.33
CA ARG A 261 3.56 19.25 -12.87
C ARG A 261 4.43 18.26 -12.11
N LEU A 262 4.47 17.01 -12.53
CA LEU A 262 5.33 15.98 -11.93
C LEU A 262 6.81 16.30 -12.11
N ARG A 263 7.23 16.73 -13.31
CA ARG A 263 8.60 17.16 -13.57
C ARG A 263 9.00 18.33 -12.69
N MET A 264 8.11 19.30 -12.51
CA MET A 264 8.34 20.44 -11.62
C MET A 264 8.47 19.98 -10.16
N GLY A 265 7.59 19.08 -9.70
CA GLY A 265 7.67 18.50 -8.36
C GLY A 265 8.99 17.75 -8.12
N ILE A 266 9.43 16.93 -9.07
CA ILE A 266 10.73 16.22 -9.00
C ILE A 266 11.88 17.22 -8.92
N ARG A 267 11.83 18.31 -9.70
CA ARG A 267 12.87 19.34 -9.69
C ARG A 267 12.95 20.07 -8.34
N VAL A 268 11.80 20.42 -7.75
CA VAL A 268 11.73 21.04 -6.41
C VAL A 268 12.28 20.10 -5.34
N LEU A 269 11.89 18.82 -5.36
CA LEU A 269 12.41 17.82 -4.42
C LEU A 269 13.92 17.63 -4.57
N ALA A 270 14.43 17.59 -5.80
CA ALA A 270 15.87 17.51 -6.06
C ALA A 270 16.62 18.72 -5.47
N GLN A 271 16.12 19.93 -5.68
CA GLN A 271 16.71 21.15 -5.10
C GLN A 271 16.68 21.15 -3.57
N GLN A 272 15.60 20.67 -2.95
CA GLN A 272 15.50 20.55 -1.50
C GLN A 272 16.52 19.56 -0.93
N LEU A 273 16.69 18.40 -1.58
CA LEU A 273 17.71 17.43 -1.20
C LEU A 273 19.11 18.02 -1.36
N GLU A 274 19.35 18.77 -2.44
CA GLU A 274 20.64 19.42 -2.67
C GLU A 274 20.97 20.47 -1.60
N GLY A 275 19.99 21.31 -1.22
CA GLY A 275 20.14 22.30 -0.16
C GLY A 275 20.38 21.68 1.21
N ASN A 276 19.62 20.63 1.56
CA ASN A 276 19.74 19.94 2.84
C ASN A 276 21.08 19.21 2.98
N MET A 277 21.59 18.60 1.90
CA MET A 277 22.89 17.93 1.90
C MET A 277 24.07 18.91 1.95
N SER A 278 23.96 20.05 1.25
CA SER A 278 24.96 21.12 1.29
C SER A 278 25.05 21.76 2.67
N ALA A 279 23.93 21.95 3.36
CA ALA A 279 23.90 22.45 4.75
C ALA A 279 24.51 21.45 5.75
N ALA A 280 24.42 20.14 5.47
CA ALA A 280 25.02 19.08 6.28
C ALA A 280 26.50 18.81 5.95
N GLY A 281 27.10 19.53 4.99
CA GLY A 281 28.47 19.29 4.52
C GLY A 281 28.67 17.94 3.84
N ALA A 282 27.59 17.22 3.53
CA ALA A 282 27.63 15.90 2.93
C ALA A 282 27.73 16.03 1.40
N LYS A 283 28.77 15.45 0.82
CA LYS A 283 28.92 15.36 -0.64
C LYS A 283 27.95 14.33 -1.22
N PHE A 284 27.49 14.56 -2.44
CA PHE A 284 26.55 13.67 -3.10
C PHE A 284 27.24 12.34 -3.48
N PRO A 285 26.75 11.18 -3.00
CA PRO A 285 27.37 9.88 -3.27
C PRO A 285 27.50 9.58 -4.76
N TRP A 286 26.54 10.04 -5.58
CA TRP A 286 26.55 9.83 -7.03
C TRP A 286 27.54 10.73 -7.80
N LYS A 287 28.21 11.67 -7.13
CA LYS A 287 29.27 12.51 -7.73
C LYS A 287 30.66 11.95 -7.48
N GLU A 288 30.80 10.88 -6.70
CA GLU A 288 32.09 10.28 -6.36
C GLU A 288 32.17 8.83 -6.86
N CYS A 289 33.39 8.36 -7.12
CA CYS A 289 33.61 6.97 -7.47
C CYS A 289 33.52 6.08 -6.22
N ASP A 290 32.65 5.07 -6.20
CA ASP A 290 32.49 4.14 -5.06
C ASP A 290 33.76 3.37 -4.67
N ILE A 291 34.78 3.33 -5.53
CA ILE A 291 36.05 2.63 -5.27
C ILE A 291 37.08 3.55 -4.62
N CYS A 292 37.34 4.72 -5.20
CA CYS A 292 38.38 5.64 -4.69
C CYS A 292 37.84 6.84 -3.91
N ILE A 293 36.51 6.99 -3.84
CA ILE A 293 35.79 8.07 -3.14
C ILE A 293 36.24 9.47 -3.60
N ARG A 294 36.73 9.57 -4.84
CA ARG A 294 37.10 10.84 -5.47
C ARG A 294 35.97 11.34 -6.34
N GLU A 295 35.72 12.64 -6.28
CA GLU A 295 34.75 13.32 -7.13
C GLU A 295 35.09 13.15 -8.61
N PHE A 296 34.07 12.82 -9.39
CA PHE A 296 34.18 12.68 -10.83
C PHE A 296 34.50 14.02 -11.48
N LYS A 297 35.43 14.02 -12.44
CA LYS A 297 35.85 15.22 -13.18
C LYS A 297 36.03 14.87 -14.64
N ASP A 298 35.95 15.86 -15.54
CA ASP A 298 36.31 15.65 -16.95
C ASP A 298 37.84 15.69 -17.14
N ALA A 299 38.56 15.07 -16.21
CA ALA A 299 40.01 14.85 -16.26
C ALA A 299 40.24 13.35 -16.45
N ALA A 300 41.15 12.97 -17.35
CA ALA A 300 41.29 11.60 -17.88
C ALA A 300 41.13 10.48 -16.84
N GLU A 301 41.76 10.59 -15.67
CA GLU A 301 41.74 9.57 -14.61
C GLU A 301 40.42 9.48 -13.82
N LEU A 302 39.71 10.60 -13.69
CA LEU A 302 38.49 10.75 -12.88
C LEU A 302 37.22 10.80 -13.73
N VAL A 303 37.32 10.60 -15.05
CA VAL A 303 36.16 10.56 -15.93
C VAL A 303 35.24 9.40 -15.52
N PRO A 304 33.96 9.66 -15.20
CA PRO A 304 32.99 8.63 -14.90
C PRO A 304 32.63 7.87 -16.18
N ARG A 305 32.70 6.55 -16.14
CA ARG A 305 32.35 5.66 -17.27
C ARG A 305 31.34 4.61 -16.85
N PHE A 306 30.44 4.29 -17.77
CA PHE A 306 29.44 3.23 -17.56
C PHE A 306 30.03 1.85 -17.83
N LEU A 307 29.83 0.94 -16.89
CA LEU A 307 29.85 -0.49 -17.21
C LEU A 307 28.52 -0.89 -17.87
N PRO A 308 28.49 -1.99 -18.65
CA PRO A 308 27.24 -2.46 -19.28
C PRO A 308 26.12 -2.83 -18.29
N CYS A 309 26.43 -3.05 -17.02
CA CYS A 309 25.43 -3.21 -15.95
C CYS A 309 24.73 -1.90 -15.55
N GLY A 310 25.24 -0.73 -15.96
CA GLY A 310 24.72 0.59 -15.58
C GLY A 310 25.43 1.25 -14.40
N HIS A 311 26.31 0.55 -13.69
CA HIS A 311 27.13 1.15 -12.62
C HIS A 311 28.22 2.05 -13.21
N THR A 312 28.54 3.13 -12.48
CA THR A 312 29.52 4.14 -12.92
C THR A 312 30.73 4.16 -12.01
N PHE A 313 31.93 4.11 -12.59
CA PHE A 313 33.20 4.22 -11.88
C PHE A 313 34.16 5.13 -12.64
N CYS A 314 35.21 5.62 -11.98
CA CYS A 314 36.18 6.46 -12.67
C CYS A 314 37.10 5.61 -13.56
N HIS A 315 37.60 6.23 -14.62
CA HIS A 315 38.47 5.59 -15.60
C HIS A 315 39.66 4.85 -14.95
N SER A 316 40.38 5.51 -14.04
CA SER A 316 41.53 4.92 -13.35
C SER A 316 41.18 3.67 -12.51
N CYS A 317 40.04 3.67 -11.82
CA CYS A 317 39.61 2.48 -11.08
C CYS A 317 39.20 1.33 -12.01
N LEU A 318 38.59 1.62 -13.16
CA LEU A 318 38.26 0.59 -14.14
C LEU A 318 39.50 0.01 -14.82
N GLU A 319 40.55 0.82 -15.04
CA GLU A 319 41.85 0.33 -15.51
C GLU A 319 42.47 -0.66 -14.52
N GLN A 320 42.47 -0.31 -13.23
CA GLN A 320 42.94 -1.20 -12.16
C GLN A 320 42.14 -2.51 -12.10
N LEU A 321 40.81 -2.44 -12.27
CA LEU A 321 39.94 -3.62 -12.27
C LEU A 321 40.06 -4.48 -13.52
N SER A 322 40.51 -3.91 -14.64
CA SER A 322 40.68 -4.64 -15.91
C SER A 322 41.87 -5.60 -15.91
N GLY A 323 42.72 -5.55 -14.87
CA GLY A 323 43.78 -6.54 -14.63
C GLY A 323 44.76 -6.68 -15.79
N TRP A 324 45.11 -5.58 -16.45
CA TRP A 324 46.04 -5.59 -17.59
C TRP A 324 47.39 -6.19 -17.20
N ASN A 325 47.67 -7.37 -17.72
CA ASN A 325 49.00 -7.88 -18.01
C ASN A 325 49.09 -8.10 -19.54
N ASP A 326 50.25 -7.77 -20.12
CA ASP A 326 50.52 -7.45 -21.55
C ASP A 326 50.15 -8.51 -22.62
N THR A 327 49.37 -9.55 -22.31
CA THR A 327 49.17 -10.72 -23.18
C THR A 327 47.73 -11.26 -23.28
N VAL A 328 46.72 -10.75 -22.55
CA VAL A 328 45.34 -11.27 -22.63
C VAL A 328 44.29 -10.16 -22.62
N ARG A 329 43.21 -10.34 -23.40
CA ARG A 329 41.99 -9.49 -23.34
C ARG A 329 41.49 -9.38 -21.89
N GLY A 330 41.32 -8.16 -21.39
CA GLY A 330 40.87 -7.90 -20.02
C GLY A 330 39.37 -8.18 -19.83
N PHE A 331 39.03 -8.80 -18.71
CA PHE A 331 37.66 -8.84 -18.20
C PHE A 331 37.54 -7.92 -17.00
N ILE A 332 36.51 -7.08 -16.97
CA ILE A 332 36.19 -6.25 -15.82
C ILE A 332 35.04 -6.90 -15.07
N ARG A 333 35.25 -7.17 -13.78
CA ARG A 333 34.19 -7.57 -12.86
C ARG A 333 33.65 -6.35 -12.13
N CYS A 334 32.36 -6.08 -12.25
CA CYS A 334 31.73 -4.97 -11.52
C CYS A 334 31.80 -5.21 -10.00
N PRO A 335 32.28 -4.25 -9.17
CA PRO A 335 32.29 -4.40 -7.73
C PRO A 335 30.91 -4.50 -7.07
N VAL A 336 29.88 -3.92 -7.70
CA VAL A 336 28.52 -3.82 -7.13
C VAL A 336 27.69 -5.08 -7.43
N ASP A 337 27.52 -5.43 -8.71
CA ASP A 337 26.67 -6.57 -9.11
C ASP A 337 27.46 -7.83 -9.51
N ARG A 338 28.79 -7.77 -9.45
CA ARG A 338 29.72 -8.90 -9.70
C ARG A 338 29.65 -9.50 -11.11
N LYS A 339 28.99 -8.84 -12.07
CA LYS A 339 28.95 -9.26 -13.47
C LYS A 339 30.29 -9.00 -14.15
N ASN A 340 30.68 -9.91 -15.05
CA ASN A 340 31.91 -9.83 -15.82
C ASN A 340 31.62 -9.28 -17.23
N PHE A 341 32.47 -8.36 -17.69
CA PHE A 341 32.37 -7.77 -19.01
C PHE A 341 33.72 -7.88 -19.71
N VAL A 342 33.71 -8.35 -20.96
CA VAL A 342 34.89 -8.31 -21.82
C VAL A 342 35.00 -6.90 -22.38
N VAL A 343 36.14 -6.24 -22.12
CA VAL A 343 36.38 -4.87 -22.55
C VAL A 343 37.77 -4.82 -23.17
N ASP A 344 37.87 -4.37 -24.41
CA ASP A 344 39.16 -4.27 -25.11
C ASP A 344 40.01 -3.14 -24.53
N LYS A 345 39.44 -1.94 -24.38
CA LYS A 345 40.05 -0.82 -23.64
C LYS A 345 39.02 -0.13 -22.77
N VAL A 346 39.42 0.27 -21.56
CA VAL A 346 38.54 1.03 -20.65
C VAL A 346 38.11 2.37 -21.28
N ALA A 347 38.94 2.94 -22.15
CA ALA A 347 38.64 4.17 -22.88
C ALA A 347 37.41 4.06 -23.79
N ASP A 348 37.05 2.85 -24.22
CA ASP A 348 35.91 2.60 -25.12
C ASP A 348 34.57 2.56 -24.37
N LEU A 349 34.60 2.48 -23.03
CA LEU A 349 33.39 2.53 -22.23
C LEU A 349 32.77 3.94 -22.28
N PRO A 350 31.43 4.07 -22.48
CA PRO A 350 30.77 5.37 -22.59
C PRO A 350 31.01 6.26 -21.38
N LYS A 351 31.34 7.54 -21.62
CA LYS A 351 31.40 8.56 -20.57
C LYS A 351 29.99 8.82 -20.01
N ASN A 352 29.90 9.00 -18.71
CA ASN A 352 28.67 9.43 -18.05
C ASN A 352 28.60 10.96 -17.98
N TYR A 353 28.20 11.59 -19.09
CA TYR A 353 28.05 13.04 -19.21
C TYR A 353 27.00 13.64 -18.26
N LYS A 354 26.03 12.83 -17.79
CA LYS A 354 25.02 13.25 -16.83
C LYS A 354 25.63 13.59 -15.46
N ILE A 355 26.77 12.99 -15.10
CA ILE A 355 27.49 13.34 -13.87
C ILE A 355 28.40 14.56 -14.10
N LEU A 356 28.94 14.72 -15.31
CA LEU A 356 29.90 15.76 -15.66
C LEU A 356 29.28 17.14 -15.95
N HIS A 357 28.04 17.19 -16.46
CA HIS A 357 27.40 18.42 -16.95
C HIS A 357 26.06 18.73 -16.24
N GLN A 358 26.02 18.60 -14.92
CA GLN A 358 24.85 18.97 -14.11
C GLN A 358 24.79 20.46 -13.77
#